data_AF-A0AAU4JTX3-F1
#
_entry.id   AF-A0AAU4JTX3-F1
#
_cell.length_a   1.000
_cell.length_b   1.000
_cell.length_c   1.000
_cell.angle_alpha   90.00
_cell.angle_beta   90.00
_cell.angle_gamma   90.00
#
_symmetry.space_group_name_H-M   'P 1'
#
loop_
_entity.id
_entity.type
_entity.pdbx_description
1 polymer ?
#
loop_
_entity_poly.entity_id
_entity_poly.type
_entity_poly.pdbx_seq_one_letter_code
_entity_poly.pdbx_strand_id
1 'polypeptide(L)'
;MARPYSPGPKLFVFAAGDGNDQRVSVGDPQEAYVAFSVFFRGRESETYIITDEAARQRLVLRPRLGVISRIKDADQPRSEHLRVDRGNRYLPSAMLFFENGYAGLDHFGQWLSDLSDLDASPEARGAARAATFTTEAAAIEEVARIWADSGIVDPSGQYYVFFDSHDVDEDRAERAELLQLIAFLGLERVDAPAEAAGGEVWVRTDPRLAVECARWS
;
A
#
# COMPACT_ATOMS: atom_id res chain seq x y z
N MET A 1 -9.64 -4.80 16.78
CA MET A 1 -11.03 -4.78 16.25
C MET A 1 -11.36 -3.34 15.83
N ALA A 2 -11.30 -3.05 14.54
CA ALA A 2 -11.73 -1.77 13.99
C ALA A 2 -13.26 -1.63 14.17
N ARG A 3 -13.74 -0.42 14.49
CA ARG A 3 -15.18 -0.16 14.61
C ARG A 3 -15.87 -0.39 13.26
N PRO A 4 -17.03 -1.07 13.22
CA PRO A 4 -17.82 -1.19 11.99
C PRO A 4 -18.18 0.18 11.41
N TYR A 5 -18.03 0.28 10.10
CA TYR A 5 -18.44 1.40 9.27
C TYR A 5 -19.94 1.71 9.43
N SER A 6 -20.29 2.97 9.75
CA SER A 6 -21.67 3.46 9.72
C SER A 6 -21.93 4.16 8.38
N PRO A 7 -22.79 3.63 7.49
CA PRO A 7 -23.06 4.25 6.21
C PRO A 7 -24.06 5.41 6.42
N GLY A 8 -23.52 6.60 6.66
CA GLY A 8 -24.15 7.83 6.19
C GLY A 8 -23.60 8.19 4.81
N PRO A 9 -24.30 9.01 4.01
CA PRO A 9 -23.73 9.46 2.74
C PRO A 9 -22.39 10.14 3.00
N LYS A 10 -21.32 9.65 2.36
CA LYS A 10 -20.01 10.30 2.39
C LYS A 10 -19.95 11.33 1.28
N LEU A 11 -19.42 12.50 1.62
CA LEU A 11 -19.16 13.56 0.66
C LEU A 11 -17.66 13.62 0.40
N PHE A 12 -17.26 13.37 -0.85
CA PHE A 12 -15.89 13.54 -1.31
C PHE A 12 -15.78 14.73 -2.26
N VAL A 13 -14.62 15.38 -2.25
CA VAL A 13 -14.26 16.41 -3.24
C VAL A 13 -13.06 15.90 -4.05
N PHE A 14 -13.22 15.84 -5.37
CA PHE A 14 -12.15 15.50 -6.30
C PHE A 14 -11.63 16.78 -6.95
N ALA A 15 -10.32 17.01 -6.88
CA ALA A 15 -9.67 18.18 -7.47
C ALA A 15 -8.50 17.76 -8.35
N ALA A 16 -8.28 18.50 -9.45
CA ALA A 16 -7.18 18.28 -10.38
C ALA A 16 -6.32 19.54 -10.61
N GLY A 17 -6.56 20.61 -9.85
CA GLY A 17 -5.83 21.89 -9.98
C GLY A 17 -6.28 22.76 -11.16
N ASP A 18 -7.31 22.36 -11.89
CA ASP A 18 -7.91 23.09 -13.02
C ASP A 18 -9.07 24.02 -12.60
N GLY A 19 -9.40 24.06 -11.31
CA GLY A 19 -10.51 24.81 -10.75
C GLY A 19 -11.89 24.16 -10.93
N ASN A 20 -11.97 22.97 -11.55
CA ASN A 20 -13.22 22.24 -11.79
C ASN A 20 -13.42 21.11 -10.78
N ASP A 21 -13.40 21.46 -9.50
CA ASP A 21 -13.55 20.50 -8.41
C ASP A 21 -14.93 19.83 -8.45
N GLN A 22 -14.94 18.49 -8.35
CA GLN A 22 -16.15 17.69 -8.39
C GLN A 22 -16.52 17.21 -6.99
N ARG A 23 -17.70 17.62 -6.49
CA ARG A 23 -18.28 17.10 -5.24
C ARG A 23 -19.13 15.88 -5.52
N VAL A 24 -18.91 14.79 -4.79
CA VAL A 24 -19.62 13.52 -4.98
C VAL A 24 -20.15 13.04 -3.64
N SER A 25 -21.47 12.89 -3.55
CA SER A 25 -22.15 12.30 -2.39
C SER A 25 -22.48 10.85 -2.72
N VAL A 26 -21.99 9.90 -1.93
CA VAL A 26 -22.11 8.46 -2.20
C VAL A 26 -22.69 7.71 -1.01
N GLY A 27 -23.43 6.64 -1.28
CA GLY A 27 -23.94 5.72 -0.25
C GLY A 27 -22.90 4.69 0.20
N ASP A 28 -21.96 4.36 -0.69
CA ASP A 28 -20.91 3.37 -0.43
C ASP A 28 -19.56 3.70 -1.13
N PRO A 29 -18.46 3.04 -0.74
CA PRO A 29 -17.12 3.29 -1.32
C PRO A 29 -16.99 2.96 -2.82
N GLN A 30 -17.75 1.98 -3.33
CA GLN A 30 -17.67 1.56 -4.73
C GLN A 30 -18.23 2.64 -5.67
N GLU A 31 -19.31 3.31 -5.28
CA GLU A 31 -19.83 4.47 -6.00
C GLU A 31 -18.77 5.59 -6.12
N ALA A 32 -18.05 5.88 -5.03
CA ALA A 32 -16.97 6.87 -5.04
C ALA A 32 -15.81 6.44 -5.95
N TYR A 33 -15.43 5.16 -5.91
CA TYR A 33 -14.40 4.59 -6.79
C TYR A 33 -14.75 4.74 -8.28
N VAL A 34 -15.99 4.43 -8.66
CA VAL A 34 -16.44 4.57 -10.06
C VAL A 34 -16.41 6.03 -10.49
N ALA A 35 -16.95 6.94 -9.66
CA ALA A 35 -16.95 8.37 -9.95
C ALA A 35 -15.51 8.92 -10.08
N PHE A 36 -14.61 8.54 -9.17
CA PHE A 36 -13.22 8.96 -9.22
C PHE A 36 -12.46 8.36 -10.41
N SER A 37 -12.72 7.10 -10.76
CA SER A 37 -12.10 6.47 -11.93
C SER A 37 -12.42 7.21 -13.23
N VAL A 38 -13.67 7.67 -13.38
CA VAL A 38 -14.07 8.54 -14.51
C VAL A 38 -13.37 9.89 -14.42
N PHE A 39 -13.34 10.52 -13.23
CA PHE A 39 -12.66 11.79 -13.00
C PHE A 39 -11.17 11.73 -13.38
N PHE A 40 -10.49 10.67 -12.94
CA PHE A 40 -9.05 10.45 -13.11
C PHE A 40 -8.67 10.11 -14.55
N ARG A 41 -9.48 9.31 -15.27
CA ARG A 41 -9.21 8.98 -16.67
C ARG A 41 -9.61 10.08 -17.66
N GLY A 42 -10.60 10.90 -17.29
CA GLY A 42 -11.11 11.97 -18.13
C GLY A 42 -10.32 13.28 -18.06
N ARG A 43 -9.28 13.34 -17.23
CA ARG A 43 -8.44 14.52 -17.03
C ARG A 43 -6.97 14.10 -17.06
N GLU A 44 -6.13 14.96 -17.62
CA GLU A 44 -4.68 14.86 -17.43
C GLU A 44 -4.25 15.97 -16.47
N SER A 45 -3.73 15.58 -15.31
CA SER A 45 -3.18 16.48 -14.30
C SER A 45 -1.95 15.89 -13.66
N GLU A 46 -1.06 16.77 -13.20
CA GLU A 46 0.11 16.39 -12.40
C GLU A 46 -0.27 16.00 -10.97
N THR A 47 -1.44 16.45 -10.49
CA THR A 47 -1.92 16.18 -9.12
C THR A 47 -3.43 15.98 -9.10
N TYR A 48 -3.85 14.87 -8.49
CA TYR A 48 -5.25 14.60 -8.18
C TYR A 48 -5.41 14.54 -6.67
N ILE A 49 -6.49 15.13 -6.15
CA ILE A 49 -6.77 15.17 -4.72
C ILE A 49 -8.16 14.61 -4.50
N ILE A 50 -8.27 13.70 -3.52
CA ILE A 50 -9.53 13.20 -2.97
C ILE A 50 -9.60 13.72 -1.55
N THR A 51 -10.60 14.53 -1.22
CA THR A 51 -10.80 15.09 0.12
C THR A 51 -12.07 14.52 0.73
N ASP A 52 -11.95 13.96 1.93
CA ASP A 52 -13.05 13.73 2.85
C ASP A 52 -13.09 14.90 3.85
N GLU A 53 -13.94 15.89 3.58
CA GLU A 53 -14.03 17.12 4.37
C GLU A 53 -14.50 16.84 5.81
N ALA A 54 -15.43 15.89 5.96
CA ALA A 54 -15.98 15.54 7.27
C ALA A 54 -14.94 14.85 8.16
N ALA A 55 -14.14 13.95 7.58
CA ALA A 55 -13.06 13.27 8.28
C ALA A 55 -11.75 14.07 8.37
N ARG A 56 -11.70 15.25 7.71
CA ARG A 56 -10.51 16.12 7.58
C ARG A 56 -9.30 15.34 7.08
N GLN A 57 -9.49 14.57 6.01
CA GLN A 57 -8.47 13.71 5.43
C GLN A 57 -8.43 13.88 3.93
N ARG A 58 -7.25 13.65 3.34
CA ARG A 58 -7.08 13.71 1.90
C ARG A 58 -6.05 12.71 1.41
N LEU A 59 -6.31 12.20 0.22
CA LEU A 59 -5.39 11.42 -0.59
C LEU A 59 -4.94 12.27 -1.77
N VAL A 60 -3.63 12.38 -1.98
CA VAL A 60 -3.01 13.16 -3.06
C VAL A 60 -2.24 12.21 -3.95
N LEU A 61 -2.63 12.13 -5.22
CA LEU A 61 -1.98 11.30 -6.23
C LEU A 61 -1.16 12.20 -7.14
N ARG A 62 0.13 11.90 -7.31
CA ARG A 62 1.02 12.61 -8.25
C ARG A 62 1.62 11.62 -9.24
N PRO A 63 0.87 11.19 -10.28
CA PRO A 63 1.30 10.17 -11.24
C PRO A 63 2.63 10.48 -11.90
N ARG A 64 2.83 11.73 -12.32
CA ARG A 64 4.07 12.17 -12.97
C ARG A 64 5.30 12.05 -12.08
N LEU A 65 5.13 12.20 -10.76
CA LEU A 65 6.21 12.07 -9.79
C LEU A 65 6.34 10.66 -9.22
N GLY A 66 5.42 9.75 -9.52
CA GLY A 66 5.41 8.42 -8.91
C GLY A 66 5.15 8.47 -7.41
N VAL A 67 4.27 9.37 -6.93
CA VAL A 67 4.04 9.56 -5.48
C VAL A 67 2.55 9.51 -5.14
N ILE A 68 2.23 8.84 -4.04
CA ILE A 68 0.95 8.97 -3.34
C ILE A 68 1.24 9.62 -1.98
N SER A 69 0.40 10.54 -1.54
CA SER A 69 0.47 11.10 -0.19
C SER A 69 -0.87 11.00 0.49
N ARG A 70 -0.87 10.60 1.75
CA ARG A 70 -2.05 10.64 2.62
C ARG A 70 -1.84 11.70 3.68
N ILE A 71 -2.89 12.47 3.95
CA ILE A 71 -2.81 13.58 4.90
C ILE A 71 -4.03 13.53 5.80
N LYS A 72 -3.79 13.65 7.10
CA LYS A 72 -4.82 13.83 8.11
C LYS A 72 -4.66 15.21 8.73
N ASP A 73 -5.60 16.08 8.44
CA ASP A 73 -5.62 17.45 8.95
C ASP A 73 -6.20 17.43 10.37
N ALA A 74 -5.33 17.24 11.36
CA ALA A 74 -5.63 17.34 12.79
C ALA A 74 -4.92 18.57 13.41
N ASP A 75 -4.95 18.72 14.74
CA ASP A 75 -4.20 19.78 15.44
C ASP A 75 -2.68 19.69 15.17
N GLN A 76 -2.20 18.49 14.86
CA GLN A 76 -0.90 18.24 14.24
C GLN A 76 -1.15 17.55 12.90
N PRO A 77 -1.06 18.29 11.77
CA PRO A 77 -1.19 17.70 10.45
C PRO A 77 -0.13 16.60 10.26
N ARG A 78 -0.57 15.40 9.91
CA ARG A 78 0.33 14.29 9.55
C ARG A 78 0.22 14.05 8.06
N SER A 79 1.35 14.19 7.36
CA SER A 79 1.50 13.78 5.97
C SER A 79 2.40 12.56 5.92
N GLU A 80 2.02 11.59 5.11
CA GLU A 80 2.86 10.45 4.78
C GLU A 80 2.86 10.22 3.28
N HIS A 81 3.98 9.72 2.78
CA HIS A 81 4.29 9.65 1.38
C HIS A 81 4.74 8.24 1.02
N LEU A 82 4.27 7.76 -0.12
CA LEU A 82 4.58 6.46 -0.68
C LEU A 82 5.13 6.67 -2.09
N ARG A 83 6.26 6.01 -2.40
CA ARG A 83 6.73 5.89 -3.78
C ARG A 83 5.90 4.83 -4.50
N VAL A 84 5.40 5.18 -5.66
CA VAL A 84 4.68 4.27 -6.54
C VAL A 84 5.66 3.66 -7.52
N ASP A 85 6.02 2.41 -7.26
CA ASP A 85 6.87 1.63 -8.17
C ASP A 85 6.05 1.01 -9.32
N ARG A 86 4.72 0.92 -9.15
CA ARG A 86 3.78 0.38 -10.16
C ARG A 86 2.61 1.32 -10.45
N GLY A 87 2.46 1.73 -11.71
CA GLY A 87 1.43 2.71 -12.11
C GLY A 87 -0.02 2.29 -11.82
N ASN A 88 -0.28 1.00 -11.60
CA ASN A 88 -1.60 0.49 -11.23
C ASN A 88 -1.98 0.77 -9.76
N ARG A 89 -1.08 1.26 -8.90
CA ARG A 89 -1.33 1.49 -7.46
C ARG A 89 -2.23 2.70 -7.15
N TYR A 90 -2.44 3.63 -8.10
CA TYR A 90 -3.25 4.84 -7.86
C TYR A 90 -4.74 4.55 -7.58
N LEU A 91 -5.41 3.82 -8.47
CA LEU A 91 -6.84 3.52 -8.30
C LEU A 91 -7.13 2.59 -7.10
N PRO A 92 -6.35 1.54 -6.84
CA PRO A 92 -6.46 0.75 -5.60
C PRO A 92 -6.30 1.61 -4.34
N SER A 93 -5.33 2.53 -4.31
CA SER A 93 -5.17 3.43 -3.15
C SER A 93 -6.40 4.32 -2.92
N ALA A 94 -7.05 4.79 -4.00
CA ALA A 94 -8.30 5.52 -3.89
C ALA A 94 -9.43 4.66 -3.31
N MET A 95 -9.56 3.39 -3.74
CA MET A 95 -10.54 2.45 -3.18
C MET A 95 -10.37 2.28 -1.67
N LEU A 96 -9.15 1.95 -1.21
CA LEU A 96 -8.84 1.78 0.20
C LEU A 96 -9.14 3.05 1.03
N PHE A 97 -8.89 4.22 0.46
CA PHE A 97 -9.23 5.49 1.08
C PHE A 97 -10.74 5.72 1.16
N PHE A 98 -11.52 5.35 0.14
CA PHE A 98 -12.99 5.47 0.19
C PHE A 98 -13.60 4.57 1.25
N GLU A 99 -13.08 3.35 1.40
CA GLU A 99 -13.53 2.39 2.40
C GLU A 99 -13.20 2.87 3.82
N ASN A 100 -11.93 3.17 4.07
CA ASN A 100 -11.39 3.24 5.43
C ASN A 100 -10.59 4.53 5.72
N GLY A 101 -10.61 5.50 4.81
CA GLY A 101 -9.93 6.79 4.95
C GLY A 101 -8.42 6.64 5.05
N TYR A 102 -7.79 7.55 5.78
CA TYR A 102 -6.34 7.59 6.01
C TYR A 102 -5.78 6.25 6.51
N ALA A 103 -6.46 5.63 7.49
CA ALA A 103 -6.01 4.39 8.12
C ALA A 103 -6.20 3.16 7.21
N GLY A 104 -7.12 3.23 6.25
CA GLY A 104 -7.28 2.19 5.21
C GLY A 104 -6.03 1.92 4.40
N LEU A 105 -5.14 2.92 4.34
CA LEU A 105 -3.89 2.85 3.61
C LEU A 105 -2.73 2.33 4.47
N ASP A 106 -2.90 2.08 5.77
CA ASP A 106 -1.79 1.71 6.67
C ASP A 106 -1.00 0.49 6.18
N HIS A 107 -1.66 -0.36 5.41
CA HIS A 107 -1.07 -1.59 4.87
C HIS A 107 -0.65 -1.50 3.40
N PHE A 108 -0.91 -0.36 2.76
CA PHE A 108 -0.62 -0.11 1.36
C PHE A 108 0.79 0.44 1.18
N GLY A 109 1.78 -0.45 1.23
CA GLY A 109 3.19 -0.16 1.01
C GLY A 109 3.91 0.62 2.11
N GLN A 110 5.13 1.09 1.81
CA GLN A 110 6.01 1.78 2.76
C GLN A 110 5.73 3.29 2.85
N TRP A 111 4.94 3.70 3.84
CA TRP A 111 4.68 5.11 4.14
C TRP A 111 5.84 5.77 4.90
N LEU A 112 6.36 6.86 4.34
CA LEU A 112 7.42 7.68 4.93
C LEU A 112 6.87 9.05 5.35
N SER A 113 7.34 9.58 6.47
CA SER A 113 6.85 10.87 6.98
C SER A 113 7.43 12.06 6.22
N ASP A 114 8.70 11.99 5.79
CA ASP A 114 9.32 13.02 4.97
C ASP A 114 9.28 12.64 3.49
N LEU A 115 9.00 13.62 2.65
CA LEU A 115 9.03 13.46 1.20
C LEU A 115 10.47 13.24 0.70
N SER A 116 11.48 13.83 1.35
CA SER A 116 12.89 13.64 0.97
C SER A 116 13.38 12.22 1.19
N ASP A 117 12.76 11.46 2.09
CA ASP A 117 13.12 10.06 2.31
C ASP A 117 12.84 9.20 1.06
N LEU A 118 11.99 9.67 0.13
CA LEU A 118 11.75 9.01 -1.14
C LEU A 118 12.92 9.10 -2.12
N ASP A 119 13.88 10.01 -1.90
CA ASP A 119 15.06 10.18 -2.76
C ASP A 119 16.12 9.09 -2.52
N ALA A 120 16.03 8.37 -1.40
CA ALA A 120 16.90 7.24 -1.12
C ALA A 120 16.63 6.08 -2.11
N SER A 121 17.68 5.30 -2.41
CA SER A 121 17.52 4.12 -3.28
C SER A 121 16.49 3.15 -2.69
N PRO A 122 15.75 2.40 -3.53
CA PRO A 122 14.77 1.43 -3.04
C PRO A 122 15.36 0.49 -1.97
N GLU A 123 16.58 -0.01 -2.19
CA GLU A 123 17.26 -0.91 -1.26
C GLU A 123 17.59 -0.24 0.07
N ALA A 124 18.01 1.04 0.05
CA ALA A 124 18.27 1.79 1.28
C ALA A 124 16.97 2.05 2.06
N ARG A 125 15.87 2.38 1.37
CA ARG A 125 14.54 2.56 1.98
C ARG A 125 14.05 1.26 2.62
N GLY A 126 14.15 0.15 1.89
CA GLY A 126 13.77 -1.17 2.40
C GLY A 126 14.59 -1.59 3.63
N ALA A 127 15.91 -1.38 3.60
CA ALA A 127 16.78 -1.68 4.75
C ALA A 127 16.47 -0.79 5.96
N ALA A 128 16.27 0.52 5.76
CA ALA A 128 15.92 1.45 6.82
C ALA A 128 14.58 1.09 7.47
N ARG A 129 13.58 0.71 6.64
CA ARG A 129 12.27 0.25 7.10
C ARG A 129 12.39 -1.05 7.92
N ALA A 130 13.10 -2.05 7.40
CA ALA A 130 13.31 -3.32 8.11
C ALA A 130 13.97 -3.10 9.49
N ALA A 131 14.91 -2.16 9.60
CA ALA A 131 15.58 -1.83 10.85
C ALA A 131 14.65 -1.23 11.94
N THR A 132 13.44 -0.77 11.58
CA THR A 132 12.44 -0.30 12.55
C THR A 132 11.77 -1.43 13.32
N PHE A 133 11.81 -2.67 12.79
CA PHE A 133 11.22 -3.85 13.41
C PHE A 133 12.23 -4.54 14.31
N THR A 134 12.21 -4.16 15.60
CA THR A 134 13.18 -4.63 16.59
C THR A 134 12.73 -5.88 17.35
N THR A 135 11.53 -6.39 17.07
CA THR A 135 10.96 -7.57 17.73
C THR A 135 10.48 -8.58 16.70
N GLU A 136 10.58 -9.87 17.05
CA GLU A 136 10.12 -10.96 16.18
C GLU A 136 8.63 -10.83 15.82
N ALA A 137 7.78 -10.49 16.80
CA ALA A 137 6.34 -10.35 16.58
C ALA A 137 6.02 -9.24 15.55
N ALA A 138 6.66 -8.07 15.67
CA ALA A 138 6.45 -6.98 14.73
C ALA A 138 6.99 -7.30 13.33
N ALA A 139 8.13 -8.01 13.25
CA ALA A 139 8.68 -8.45 11.97
C ALA A 139 7.79 -9.53 11.29
N ILE A 140 7.24 -10.47 12.06
CA ILE A 140 6.28 -11.48 11.55
C ILE A 140 5.01 -10.79 11.02
N GLU A 141 4.48 -9.81 11.74
CA GLU A 141 3.31 -9.03 11.31
C GLU A 141 3.59 -8.28 9.99
N GLU A 142 4.75 -7.63 9.88
CA GLU A 142 5.13 -6.91 8.65
C GLU A 142 5.34 -7.85 7.47
N VAL A 143 5.97 -9.01 7.67
CA VAL A 143 6.11 -10.03 6.60
C VAL A 143 4.73 -10.50 6.15
N ALA A 144 3.81 -10.78 7.06
CA ALA A 144 2.45 -11.19 6.70
C ALA A 144 1.68 -10.08 5.96
N ARG A 145 1.90 -8.80 6.32
CA ARG A 145 1.36 -7.64 5.61
C ARG A 145 1.88 -7.55 4.17
N ILE A 146 3.19 -7.73 3.96
CA ILE A 146 3.79 -7.75 2.61
C ILE A 146 3.22 -8.90 1.79
N TRP A 147 3.07 -10.09 2.40
CA TRP A 147 2.45 -11.24 1.75
C TRP A 147 1.00 -10.96 1.36
N ALA A 148 0.21 -10.29 2.20
CA ALA A 148 -1.19 -10.00 1.90
C ALA A 148 -1.40 -9.06 0.70
N ASP A 149 -0.43 -8.20 0.39
CA ASP A 149 -0.52 -7.26 -0.74
C ASP A 149 -0.40 -7.97 -2.11
N SER A 150 0.41 -9.03 -2.20
CA SER A 150 0.82 -9.60 -3.49
C SER A 150 1.20 -11.07 -3.47
N GLY A 151 1.00 -11.74 -2.34
CA GLY A 151 1.47 -13.08 -2.11
C GLY A 151 0.40 -14.13 -2.33
N ILE A 152 0.87 -15.34 -2.62
CA ILE A 152 0.05 -16.54 -2.72
C ILE A 152 0.66 -17.65 -1.89
N VAL A 153 -0.14 -18.67 -1.58
CA VAL A 153 0.39 -19.97 -1.20
C VAL A 153 0.59 -20.75 -2.50
N ASP A 154 1.78 -21.31 -2.69
CA ASP A 154 2.03 -22.11 -3.89
C ASP A 154 1.07 -23.34 -3.96
N PRO A 155 0.81 -23.92 -5.14
CA PRO A 155 -0.13 -25.03 -5.29
C PRO A 155 0.18 -26.28 -4.43
N SER A 156 1.44 -26.50 -4.03
CA SER A 156 1.81 -27.60 -3.14
C SER A 156 1.53 -27.32 -1.66
N GLY A 157 1.28 -26.06 -1.30
CA GLY A 157 1.06 -25.64 0.08
C GLY A 157 2.34 -25.61 0.92
N GLN A 158 3.52 -25.64 0.30
CA GLN A 158 4.81 -25.72 0.99
C GLN A 158 5.52 -24.36 1.09
N TYR A 159 5.10 -23.39 0.27
CA TYR A 159 5.76 -22.10 0.13
C TYR A 159 4.75 -20.95 0.15
N TYR A 160 5.13 -19.90 0.88
CA TYR A 160 4.61 -18.56 0.68
C TYR A 160 5.41 -17.90 -0.44
N VAL A 161 4.72 -17.54 -1.52
CA VAL A 161 5.28 -16.75 -2.61
C VAL A 161 4.90 -15.30 -2.37
N PHE A 162 5.88 -14.42 -2.35
CA PHE A 162 5.69 -12.97 -2.25
C PHE A 162 5.95 -12.33 -3.60
N PHE A 163 5.27 -11.22 -3.88
CA PHE A 163 5.40 -10.51 -5.15
C PHE A 163 5.08 -11.42 -6.35
N ASP A 164 4.01 -12.22 -6.22
CA ASP A 164 3.60 -13.18 -7.25
C ASP A 164 3.44 -12.49 -8.60
N SER A 165 4.07 -13.04 -9.64
CA SER A 165 4.06 -12.48 -10.99
C SER A 165 4.73 -11.09 -11.13
N HIS A 166 5.50 -10.61 -10.14
CA HIS A 166 6.19 -9.32 -10.24
C HIS A 166 7.57 -9.44 -10.88
N ASP A 167 7.95 -8.42 -11.64
CA ASP A 167 9.29 -8.29 -12.20
C ASP A 167 10.32 -7.78 -11.17
N VAL A 168 11.60 -7.98 -11.46
CA VAL A 168 12.70 -7.55 -10.58
C VAL A 168 12.77 -6.04 -10.37
N ASP A 169 12.19 -5.24 -11.26
CA ASP A 169 12.16 -3.78 -11.09
C ASP A 169 10.95 -3.28 -10.30
N GLU A 170 9.97 -4.15 -10.05
CA GLU A 170 8.77 -3.83 -9.29
C GLU A 170 8.99 -4.00 -7.78
N ASP A 171 8.40 -3.10 -6.98
CA ASP A 171 8.43 -3.05 -5.51
C ASP A 171 9.81 -3.30 -4.89
N ARG A 172 10.86 -2.80 -5.52
CA ARG A 172 12.25 -3.03 -5.08
C ARG A 172 12.47 -2.69 -3.61
N ALA A 173 11.81 -1.65 -3.10
CA ALA A 173 11.94 -1.24 -1.71
C ALA A 173 11.26 -2.22 -0.74
N GLU A 174 10.04 -2.68 -1.04
CA GLU A 174 9.32 -3.67 -0.23
C GLU A 174 10.00 -5.04 -0.30
N ARG A 175 10.55 -5.41 -1.46
CA ARG A 175 11.35 -6.63 -1.57
C ARG A 175 12.64 -6.54 -0.76
N ALA A 176 13.36 -5.41 -0.82
CA ALA A 176 14.55 -5.21 0.01
C ALA A 176 14.24 -5.27 1.52
N GLU A 177 13.11 -4.70 1.95
CA GLU A 177 12.60 -4.86 3.32
C GLU A 177 12.35 -6.32 3.66
N LEU A 178 11.56 -7.03 2.83
CA LEU A 178 11.22 -8.44 3.04
C LEU A 178 12.47 -9.30 3.21
N LEU A 179 13.49 -9.11 2.35
CA LEU A 179 14.72 -9.90 2.42
C LEU A 179 15.49 -9.70 3.73
N GLN A 180 15.47 -8.50 4.30
CA GLN A 180 16.07 -8.25 5.62
C GLN A 180 15.25 -8.88 6.75
N LEU A 181 13.92 -8.79 6.67
CA LEU A 181 13.02 -9.39 7.66
C LEU A 181 13.10 -10.92 7.67
N ILE A 182 13.16 -11.57 6.49
CA ILE A 182 13.38 -13.02 6.35
C ILE A 182 14.66 -13.43 7.07
N ALA A 183 15.76 -12.70 6.83
CA ALA A 183 17.04 -12.97 7.47
C ALA A 183 16.97 -12.77 9.00
N PHE A 184 16.34 -11.69 9.45
CA PHE A 184 16.14 -11.40 10.88
C PHE A 184 15.32 -12.49 11.60
N LEU A 185 14.28 -13.02 10.94
CA LEU A 185 13.38 -14.03 11.49
C LEU A 185 13.90 -15.47 11.35
N GLY A 186 15.01 -15.67 10.63
CA GLY A 186 15.53 -17.00 10.31
C GLY A 186 14.58 -17.82 9.42
N LEU A 187 13.78 -17.16 8.59
CA LEU A 187 12.87 -17.83 7.67
C LEU A 187 13.64 -18.45 6.50
N GLU A 188 13.23 -19.63 6.07
CA GLU A 188 13.93 -20.35 5.00
C GLU A 188 13.47 -19.87 3.62
N ARG A 189 14.28 -19.00 3.01
CA ARG A 189 14.16 -18.63 1.61
C ARG A 189 14.72 -19.75 0.71
N VAL A 190 14.00 -20.05 -0.36
CA VAL A 190 14.45 -20.97 -1.42
C VAL A 190 14.61 -20.25 -2.74
N ASP A 191 15.32 -20.89 -3.68
CA ASP A 191 15.38 -20.41 -5.06
C ASP A 191 14.00 -20.56 -5.71
N ALA A 192 13.60 -19.53 -6.47
CA ALA A 192 12.39 -19.58 -7.25
C ALA A 192 12.52 -20.62 -8.38
N PRO A 193 11.42 -21.30 -8.77
CA PRO A 193 11.44 -22.20 -9.92
C PRO A 193 11.78 -21.44 -11.21
N ALA A 194 12.23 -22.16 -12.24
CA ALA A 194 12.75 -21.52 -13.46
C ALA A 194 11.70 -20.69 -14.22
N GLU A 195 10.42 -21.02 -14.04
CA GLU A 195 9.26 -20.36 -14.61
C GLU A 195 8.73 -19.17 -13.79
N ALA A 196 9.22 -18.93 -12.58
CA ALA A 196 8.80 -17.83 -11.72
C ALA A 196 9.22 -16.47 -12.28
N ALA A 197 8.44 -15.43 -11.97
CA ALA A 197 8.85 -14.07 -12.28
C ALA A 197 10.07 -13.65 -11.45
N GLY A 198 10.95 -12.83 -12.04
CA GLY A 198 12.25 -12.51 -11.44
C GLY A 198 12.19 -11.72 -10.13
N GLY A 199 11.05 -11.10 -9.83
CA GLY A 199 10.81 -10.36 -8.59
C GLY A 199 10.27 -11.22 -7.44
N GLU A 200 9.86 -12.46 -7.68
CA GLU A 200 9.25 -13.33 -6.67
C GLU A 200 10.24 -13.71 -5.56
N VAL A 201 9.71 -13.83 -4.34
CA VAL A 201 10.46 -14.34 -3.19
C VAL A 201 9.71 -15.54 -2.61
N TRP A 202 10.40 -16.68 -2.57
CA TRP A 202 9.83 -17.95 -2.12
C TRP A 202 10.34 -18.30 -0.72
N VAL A 203 9.42 -18.48 0.22
CA VAL A 203 9.72 -18.77 1.62
C VAL A 203 8.98 -20.04 2.03
N ARG A 204 9.68 -21.01 2.63
CA ARG A 204 9.02 -22.22 3.16
C ARG A 204 7.98 -21.82 4.20
N THR A 205 6.83 -22.48 4.19
CA THR A 205 5.76 -22.22 5.14
C THR A 205 6.26 -22.34 6.58
N ASP A 206 5.94 -21.33 7.40
CA ASP A 206 6.28 -21.25 8.81
C ASP A 206 4.99 -21.10 9.63
N PRO A 207 4.77 -21.88 10.71
CA PRO A 207 3.57 -21.76 11.54
C PRO A 207 3.34 -20.37 12.12
N ARG A 208 4.41 -19.61 12.40
CA ARG A 208 4.33 -18.21 12.88
C ARG A 208 3.70 -17.32 11.82
N LEU A 209 4.10 -17.51 10.55
CA LEU A 209 3.51 -16.78 9.42
C LEU A 209 2.09 -17.25 9.11
N ALA A 210 1.79 -18.55 9.21
CA ALA A 210 0.46 -19.08 8.90
C ALA A 210 -0.65 -18.42 9.73
N VAL A 211 -0.40 -18.20 11.03
CA VAL A 211 -1.35 -17.55 11.93
C VAL A 211 -1.61 -16.10 11.50
N GLU A 212 -0.56 -15.35 11.17
CA GLU A 212 -0.74 -13.96 10.77
C GLU A 212 -1.31 -13.86 9.35
N CYS A 213 -0.80 -14.61 8.36
CA CYS A 213 -1.32 -14.61 6.99
C CYS A 213 -2.83 -14.91 6.94
N ALA A 214 -3.32 -15.84 7.78
CA ALA A 214 -4.75 -16.12 7.90
C ALA A 214 -5.59 -14.98 8.49
N ARG A 215 -4.97 -14.01 9.20
CA ARG A 215 -5.64 -12.80 9.66
C ARG A 215 -5.71 -11.72 8.57
N TRP A 216 -4.79 -11.79 7.61
CA TRP A 216 -4.67 -10.82 6.52
C TRP A 216 -5.39 -11.25 5.23
N SER A 217 -5.59 -12.56 5.02
CA SER A 217 -6.40 -13.14 3.94
C SER A 217 -7.90 -13.03 4.20
#